data_AF-A0A7V9UH74-F1
#
_entry.id   AF-A0A7V9UH74-F1
#
_cell.length_a   1.000
_cell.length_b   1.000
_cell.length_c   1.000
_cell.angle_alpha   90.00
_cell.angle_beta   90.00
_cell.angle_gamma   90.00
#
_symmetry.space_group_name_H-M   'P 1'
#
loop_
_entity.id
_entity.type
_entity.pdbx_description
1 polymer ?
#
loop_
_entity_poly.entity_id
_entity_poly.type
_entity_poly.pdbx_seq_one_letter_code
_entity_poly.pdbx_strand_id
1 'polypeptide(L)'
;MAERTYSSKVLGLELDSLRLKAALITQQRKKIQIEQLYTFSPQEPQKHSELHVNPLNLAEDGKSFLELTAKTLVVSAINANETLIRPLDIKLKKDKDIDDVLLFQAEPLLPYPIENAVVDRITVAKDAQGTQLTVLGVRKDHLQHHIIQWQPLEIEPEIVVSIPAALTAFSKFLLPESPPHFILHLGDKQTCCVFAKEGKLIAAQSSTFDINSLRQTFAKDMQIEDPAALDQAFATADWEVISTSESSLISAALRNFHMEVHRIVYSLVRQLKMLEVPKILLTGDGATYPQLLQNLIGTLDKTIISPELPPETKNTLTELQTHAIPIGSALMGLTNYEDQVNFRQGDFAYPHPWKRLLKPIGTFLAMIGLLTGALYFFGHAYEKSREDDVRRAYADLLVSANKPYQEIETEYANRGRKTPSTAPIDIIPLESLSLEDIQSRMEFINKSIQSIPDLYPLHPNVPRVSDLLAWLSTHPNVIMKDKPGEPPLIQIESFNYSVTKRPDITKKLEKYQVKVEVEFNAMNATAAREFHDALLAPNPFIDPKGDVKWTSNKNLYKATFFLKDRTAYP
;
A
#
# COMPACT_ATOMS: atom_id res chain seq x y z
N MET A 1 -24.08 -12.75 7.96
CA MET A 1 -23.04 -13.72 8.35
C MET A 1 -21.83 -12.96 8.90
N ALA A 2 -21.16 -13.48 9.92
CA ALA A 2 -19.98 -12.81 10.50
C ALA A 2 -18.82 -12.78 9.49
N GLU A 3 -17.99 -11.73 9.56
CA GLU A 3 -16.75 -11.64 8.77
C GLU A 3 -15.83 -12.82 9.15
N ARG A 4 -15.31 -13.54 8.14
CA ARG A 4 -14.48 -14.72 8.38
C ARG A 4 -13.11 -14.31 8.93
N THR A 5 -12.74 -14.86 10.07
CA THR A 5 -11.49 -14.54 10.76
C THR A 5 -10.39 -15.49 10.31
N TYR A 6 -9.22 -14.93 10.02
CA TYR A 6 -8.07 -15.70 9.55
C TYR A 6 -6.76 -15.27 10.20
N SER A 7 -5.77 -16.17 10.20
CA SER A 7 -4.40 -15.89 10.63
C SER A 7 -3.41 -16.80 9.90
N SER A 8 -2.16 -16.35 9.74
CA SER A 8 -1.07 -17.21 9.27
C SER A 8 -0.55 -18.15 10.36
N LYS A 9 -0.92 -17.91 11.62
CA LYS A 9 -0.58 -18.75 12.78
C LYS A 9 -1.83 -19.06 13.59
N VAL A 10 -2.18 -20.34 13.68
CA VAL A 10 -3.44 -20.82 14.22
C VAL A 10 -3.18 -21.97 15.18
N LEU A 11 -3.86 -21.92 16.32
CA LEU A 11 -3.88 -22.95 17.35
C LEU A 11 -5.26 -23.60 17.33
N GLY A 12 -5.32 -24.85 16.86
CA GLY A 12 -6.53 -25.66 16.91
C GLY A 12 -6.57 -26.46 18.20
N LEU A 13 -7.75 -26.52 18.82
CA LEU A 13 -7.98 -27.13 20.12
C LEU A 13 -9.10 -28.16 20.05
N GLU A 14 -8.93 -29.23 20.81
CA GLU A 14 -9.93 -30.25 21.08
C GLU A 14 -9.95 -30.54 22.58
N LEU A 15 -11.15 -30.57 23.15
CA LEU A 15 -11.36 -31.03 24.51
C LEU A 15 -12.11 -32.36 24.44
N ASP A 16 -11.38 -33.48 24.57
CA ASP A 16 -11.96 -34.82 24.63
C ASP A 16 -11.79 -35.36 26.05
N SER A 17 -12.90 -35.56 26.77
CA SER A 17 -12.88 -35.92 28.20
C SER A 17 -12.11 -34.92 29.07
N LEU A 18 -11.09 -35.41 29.78
CA LEU A 18 -10.12 -34.65 30.55
C LEU A 18 -8.80 -34.63 29.79
N ARG A 19 -8.83 -34.54 28.45
CA ARG A 19 -7.63 -34.38 27.63
C ARG A 19 -7.83 -33.19 26.70
N LEU A 20 -6.98 -32.19 26.87
CA LEU A 20 -6.85 -31.07 25.96
C LEU A 20 -5.78 -31.43 24.93
N LYS A 21 -6.19 -31.58 23.67
CA LYS A 21 -5.27 -31.70 22.54
C LYS A 21 -5.20 -30.39 21.79
N ALA A 22 -3.99 -30.04 21.34
CA ALA A 22 -3.77 -28.82 20.59
C ALA A 22 -2.79 -29.03 19.44
N ALA A 23 -2.99 -28.30 18.35
CA ALA A 23 -2.09 -28.27 17.20
C ALA A 23 -1.81 -26.82 16.80
N LEU A 24 -0.52 -26.45 16.80
CA LEU A 24 -0.06 -25.17 16.31
C LEU A 24 0.38 -25.31 14.85
N ILE A 25 -0.33 -24.61 13.97
CA ILE A 25 -0.06 -24.61 12.53
C ILE A 25 0.31 -23.21 12.07
N THR A 26 1.34 -23.14 11.23
CA THR A 26 1.69 -21.92 10.50
C THR A 26 1.63 -22.12 9.00
N GLN A 27 1.23 -21.05 8.32
CA GLN A 27 1.25 -20.96 6.88
C GLN A 27 2.22 -19.86 6.46
N GLN A 28 3.26 -20.27 5.74
CA GLN A 28 4.17 -19.37 5.05
C GLN A 28 3.95 -19.51 3.55
N ARG A 29 3.39 -18.46 2.93
CA ARG A 29 2.94 -18.48 1.52
C ARG A 29 1.89 -19.58 1.28
N LYS A 30 2.27 -20.65 0.57
CA LYS A 30 1.42 -21.82 0.26
C LYS A 30 1.84 -23.08 1.03
N LYS A 31 2.95 -23.04 1.77
CA LYS A 31 3.38 -24.18 2.58
C LYS A 31 2.74 -24.10 3.96
N ILE A 32 2.10 -25.20 4.36
CA ILE A 32 1.54 -25.39 5.70
C ILE A 32 2.54 -26.23 6.50
N GLN A 33 2.87 -25.78 7.70
CA GLN A 33 3.77 -26.47 8.60
C GLN A 33 3.09 -26.67 9.95
N ILE A 34 3.12 -27.90 10.45
CA ILE A 34 2.75 -28.24 11.81
C ILE A 34 3.97 -27.93 12.67
N GLU A 35 3.88 -26.92 13.54
CA GLU A 35 4.99 -26.51 14.39
C GLU A 35 5.09 -27.40 15.62
N GLN A 36 3.96 -27.58 16.31
CA GLN A 36 3.89 -28.28 17.59
C GLN A 36 2.53 -28.95 17.78
N LEU A 37 2.55 -30.13 18.40
CA LEU A 37 1.37 -30.84 18.88
C LEU A 37 1.48 -30.94 20.41
N TYR A 38 0.36 -30.74 21.09
CA TYR A 38 0.29 -30.83 22.54
C TYR A 38 -0.84 -31.75 22.95
N THR A 39 -0.61 -32.50 24.02
CA THR A 39 -1.65 -33.25 24.74
C THR A 39 -1.45 -32.98 26.23
N PHE A 40 -2.48 -32.44 26.87
CA PHE A 40 -2.52 -32.19 28.31
C PHE A 40 -3.68 -32.97 28.93
N SER A 41 -3.48 -33.52 30.11
CA SER A 41 -4.58 -34.04 30.92
C SER A 41 -4.78 -33.08 32.09
N PRO A 42 -5.86 -32.25 32.14
CA PRO A 42 -6.14 -31.44 33.31
C PRO A 42 -6.35 -32.38 34.50
N GLN A 43 -5.53 -32.22 35.56
CA GLN A 43 -5.78 -32.94 36.81
C GLN A 43 -7.14 -32.49 37.35
N GLU A 44 -7.97 -33.44 37.79
CA GLU A 44 -9.24 -33.09 38.44
C GLU A 44 -8.98 -32.10 39.58
N PRO A 45 -9.75 -31.01 39.68
CA PRO A 45 -9.67 -30.15 40.85
C PRO A 45 -10.05 -31.00 42.06
N GLN A 46 -9.07 -31.25 42.94
CA GLN A 46 -9.32 -31.94 44.20
C GLN A 46 -10.49 -31.23 44.89
N LYS A 47 -11.54 -31.99 45.21
CA LYS A 47 -12.69 -31.55 46.01
C LYS A 47 -12.21 -31.17 47.42
N HIS A 48 -11.60 -30.00 47.57
CA HIS A 48 -11.42 -29.36 48.86
C HIS A 48 -11.68 -27.87 48.75
N SER A 49 -12.80 -27.47 49.37
CA SER A 49 -13.10 -26.14 49.91
C SER A 49 -13.34 -25.00 48.93
N GLU A 50 -14.49 -24.35 49.15
CA GLU A 50 -14.88 -23.02 48.69
C GLU A 50 -13.72 -22.02 48.86
N LEU A 51 -12.98 -21.73 47.79
CA LEU A 51 -12.17 -20.53 47.57
C LEU A 51 -11.38 -20.72 46.28
N HIS A 52 -11.73 -19.98 45.23
CA HIS A 52 -10.90 -19.62 44.07
C HIS A 52 -9.62 -20.46 43.85
N VAL A 53 -9.76 -21.72 43.45
CA VAL A 53 -8.61 -22.54 43.05
C VAL A 53 -8.45 -22.39 41.54
N ASN A 54 -7.35 -21.75 41.11
CA ASN A 54 -6.96 -21.65 39.70
C ASN A 54 -7.06 -23.03 39.04
N PRO A 55 -7.83 -23.22 37.95
CA PRO A 55 -8.19 -24.57 37.47
C PRO A 55 -7.05 -25.36 36.82
N LEU A 56 -5.82 -24.88 36.93
CA LEU A 56 -4.63 -25.38 36.30
C LEU A 56 -3.44 -25.08 37.22
N ASN A 57 -3.04 -26.04 38.06
CA ASN A 57 -1.62 -26.16 38.43
C ASN A 57 -0.88 -26.65 37.18
N LEU A 58 -0.85 -25.81 36.15
CA LEU A 58 -0.01 -26.03 35.00
C LEU A 58 1.43 -25.96 35.49
N ALA A 59 2.17 -27.04 35.28
CA ALA A 59 3.62 -26.98 35.20
C ALA A 59 4.06 -25.83 34.25
N GLU A 60 5.34 -25.45 34.23
CA GLU A 60 5.86 -24.35 33.39
C GLU A 60 5.32 -24.38 31.94
N ASP A 61 5.11 -25.57 31.39
CA ASP A 61 4.54 -25.85 30.07
C ASP A 61 3.19 -25.15 29.82
N GLY A 62 2.31 -25.07 30.81
CA GLY A 62 1.00 -24.47 30.59
C GLY A 62 0.95 -22.96 30.62
N LYS A 63 1.85 -22.29 31.35
CA LYS A 63 1.98 -20.83 31.25
C LYS A 63 2.42 -20.44 29.84
N SER A 64 3.36 -21.19 29.27
CA SER A 64 3.79 -20.99 27.88
C SER A 64 2.67 -21.26 26.87
N PHE A 65 1.81 -22.25 27.14
CA PHE A 65 0.63 -22.54 26.34
C PHE A 65 -0.42 -21.42 26.40
N LEU A 66 -0.70 -20.87 27.59
CA LEU A 66 -1.63 -19.74 27.72
C LEU A 66 -1.10 -18.50 26.99
N GLU A 67 0.20 -18.20 27.07
CA GLU A 67 0.80 -17.14 26.26
C GLU A 67 0.64 -17.38 24.76
N LEU A 68 0.73 -18.64 24.32
CA LEU A 68 0.50 -19.01 22.93
C LEU A 68 -0.95 -18.74 22.51
N THR A 69 -1.93 -19.11 23.33
CA THR A 69 -3.36 -18.81 23.08
C THR A 69 -3.62 -17.30 23.02
N ALA A 70 -2.87 -16.50 23.78
CA ALA A 70 -2.97 -15.04 23.73
C ALA A 70 -2.43 -14.44 22.42
N LYS A 71 -1.44 -15.08 21.79
CA LYS A 71 -0.71 -14.58 20.61
C LYS A 71 -1.19 -15.18 19.27
N THR A 72 -2.06 -16.18 19.29
CA THR A 72 -2.44 -16.96 18.08
C THR A 72 -3.95 -17.02 17.88
N LEU A 73 -4.38 -17.45 16.69
CA LEU A 73 -5.79 -17.71 16.42
C LEU A 73 -6.25 -19.01 17.02
N VAL A 74 -7.08 -18.91 18.04
CA VAL A 74 -7.63 -20.08 18.72
C VAL A 74 -8.90 -20.54 18.01
N VAL A 75 -8.88 -21.79 17.53
CA VAL A 75 -10.02 -22.46 16.93
C VAL A 75 -10.35 -23.69 17.75
N SER A 76 -11.62 -23.90 18.08
CA SER A 76 -12.08 -25.12 18.77
C SER A 76 -13.15 -25.83 17.94
N ALA A 77 -13.33 -27.13 18.15
CA ALA A 77 -14.35 -27.92 17.46
C ALA A 77 -15.46 -28.38 18.42
N ILE A 78 -16.72 -28.09 18.09
CA ILE A 78 -17.89 -28.61 18.80
C ILE A 78 -18.19 -30.05 18.37
N ASN A 79 -18.79 -30.82 19.27
CA ASN A 79 -19.03 -32.25 19.07
C ASN A 79 -19.87 -32.55 17.83
N ALA A 80 -19.60 -33.71 17.22
CA ALA A 80 -20.33 -34.17 16.05
C ALA A 80 -21.81 -34.41 16.37
N ASN A 81 -22.11 -34.97 17.55
CA ASN A 81 -23.49 -35.22 18.02
C ASN A 81 -24.29 -33.94 18.26
N GLU A 82 -23.62 -32.80 18.41
CA GLU A 82 -24.25 -31.49 18.64
C GLU A 82 -24.41 -30.68 17.34
N THR A 83 -23.91 -31.23 16.22
CA THR A 83 -23.92 -30.58 14.90
C THR A 83 -24.84 -31.32 13.93
N LEU A 84 -25.81 -30.61 13.37
CA LEU A 84 -26.64 -31.07 12.28
C LEU A 84 -25.97 -30.81 10.93
N ILE A 85 -25.88 -31.82 10.07
CA ILE A 85 -25.33 -31.69 8.70
C ILE A 85 -26.39 -32.11 7.69
N ARG A 86 -26.72 -31.22 6.75
CA ARG A 86 -27.76 -31.44 5.73
C ARG A 86 -27.34 -30.88 4.36
N PRO A 87 -27.56 -31.61 3.26
CA PRO A 87 -27.40 -31.04 1.92
C PRO A 87 -28.53 -30.04 1.64
N LEU A 88 -28.22 -28.98 0.88
CA LEU A 88 -29.18 -27.97 0.44
C LEU A 88 -28.81 -27.47 -0.95
N ASP A 89 -29.76 -27.49 -1.88
CA ASP A 89 -29.59 -26.96 -3.22
C ASP A 89 -30.30 -25.60 -3.34
N ILE A 90 -29.56 -24.56 -3.69
CA ILE A 90 -30.11 -23.20 -3.85
C ILE A 90 -29.90 -22.71 -5.28
N LYS A 91 -30.94 -22.14 -5.88
CA LYS A 91 -30.90 -21.55 -7.24
C LYS A 91 -30.25 -20.16 -7.28
N LEU A 92 -29.15 -19.97 -6.55
CA LEU A 92 -28.37 -18.74 -6.47
C LEU A 92 -26.88 -19.05 -6.64
N LYS A 93 -26.08 -18.07 -7.08
CA LYS A 93 -24.63 -18.25 -7.35
C LYS A 93 -23.72 -17.29 -6.60
N LYS A 94 -24.22 -16.08 -6.32
CA LYS A 94 -23.49 -15.05 -5.58
C LYS A 94 -23.50 -15.41 -4.10
N ASP A 95 -22.32 -15.41 -3.48
CA ASP A 95 -22.19 -15.86 -2.09
C ASP A 95 -22.97 -14.97 -1.12
N LYS A 96 -22.98 -13.64 -1.34
CA LYS A 96 -23.78 -12.72 -0.53
C LYS A 96 -25.27 -13.04 -0.58
N ASP A 97 -25.82 -13.23 -1.77
CA ASP A 97 -27.25 -13.55 -1.95
C ASP A 97 -27.58 -14.92 -1.32
N ILE A 98 -26.65 -15.87 -1.37
CA ILE A 98 -26.80 -17.18 -0.70
C ILE A 98 -26.83 -16.99 0.82
N ASP A 99 -25.93 -16.20 1.38
CA ASP A 99 -25.84 -15.96 2.82
C ASP A 99 -27.09 -15.24 3.35
N ASP A 100 -27.66 -14.33 2.55
CA ASP A 100 -28.89 -13.58 2.89
C ASP A 100 -30.13 -14.50 2.97
N VAL A 101 -30.19 -15.57 2.18
CA VAL A 101 -31.32 -16.52 2.19
C VAL A 101 -31.05 -17.79 2.99
N LEU A 102 -29.81 -18.01 3.45
CA LEU A 102 -29.37 -19.28 4.03
C LEU A 102 -30.25 -19.72 5.20
N LEU A 103 -30.52 -18.81 6.15
CA LEU A 103 -31.31 -19.13 7.34
C LEU A 103 -32.73 -19.56 6.98
N PHE A 104 -33.37 -18.85 6.04
CA PHE A 104 -34.73 -19.16 5.57
C PHE A 104 -34.78 -20.50 4.83
N GLN A 105 -33.80 -20.79 3.98
CA GLN A 105 -33.74 -22.06 3.24
C GLN A 105 -33.33 -23.24 4.14
N ALA A 106 -32.59 -22.98 5.22
CA ALA A 106 -32.17 -24.00 6.17
C ALA A 106 -33.27 -24.36 7.18
N GLU A 107 -34.20 -23.45 7.49
CA GLU A 107 -35.25 -23.64 8.50
C GLU A 107 -36.02 -24.98 8.35
N PRO A 108 -36.49 -25.40 7.16
CA PRO A 108 -37.20 -26.67 7.01
C PRO A 108 -36.33 -27.91 7.28
N LEU A 109 -35.00 -27.75 7.30
CA LEU A 109 -34.05 -28.83 7.54
C LEU A 109 -33.73 -29.01 9.03
N LEU A 110 -34.09 -28.02 9.86
CA LEU A 110 -33.78 -28.03 11.29
C LEU A 110 -34.88 -28.76 12.08
N PRO A 111 -34.51 -29.59 13.07
CA PRO A 111 -35.47 -30.22 13.96
C PRO A 111 -35.94 -29.29 15.10
N TYR A 112 -35.57 -28.00 15.05
CA TYR A 112 -35.87 -26.99 16.06
C TYR A 112 -36.01 -25.60 15.39
N PRO A 113 -36.63 -24.62 16.09
CA PRO A 113 -36.84 -23.28 15.53
C PRO A 113 -35.52 -22.58 15.14
N ILE A 114 -35.54 -21.83 14.04
CA ILE A 114 -34.37 -21.16 13.47
C ILE A 114 -33.74 -20.13 14.45
N GLU A 115 -34.54 -19.55 15.35
CA GLU A 115 -34.09 -18.59 16.37
C GLU A 115 -33.14 -19.22 17.39
N ASN A 116 -33.27 -20.53 17.59
CA ASN A 116 -32.42 -21.33 18.47
C ASN A 116 -31.24 -21.97 17.71
N ALA A 117 -31.06 -21.64 16.45
CA ALA A 117 -30.03 -22.20 15.59
C ALA A 117 -28.90 -21.20 15.32
N VAL A 118 -27.69 -21.72 15.20
CA VAL A 118 -26.58 -21.06 14.53
C VAL A 118 -26.24 -21.90 13.31
N VAL A 119 -26.27 -21.30 12.12
CA VAL A 119 -26.14 -22.01 10.85
C VAL A 119 -25.02 -21.43 10.00
N ASP A 120 -24.22 -22.30 9.41
CA ASP A 120 -23.19 -21.96 8.43
C ASP A 120 -23.21 -22.98 7.27
N ARG A 121 -22.42 -22.75 6.22
CA ARG A 121 -22.41 -23.56 5.00
C ARG A 121 -21.01 -23.84 4.48
N ILE A 122 -20.89 -24.98 3.81
CA ILE A 122 -19.79 -25.33 2.92
C ILE A 122 -20.33 -25.36 1.50
N THR A 123 -19.62 -24.76 0.54
CA THR A 123 -20.05 -24.78 -0.87
C THR A 123 -19.49 -26.00 -1.57
N VAL A 124 -20.34 -26.99 -1.87
CA VAL A 124 -19.92 -28.24 -2.50
C VAL A 124 -19.62 -28.03 -3.98
N ALA A 125 -20.57 -27.47 -4.73
CA ALA A 125 -20.43 -27.24 -6.17
C ALA A 125 -21.28 -26.03 -6.62
N LYS A 126 -20.87 -25.37 -7.70
CA LYS A 126 -21.64 -24.32 -8.40
C LYS A 126 -21.82 -24.75 -9.85
N ASP A 127 -23.05 -24.81 -10.34
CA ASP A 127 -23.38 -25.25 -11.69
C ASP A 127 -24.32 -24.27 -12.42
N ALA A 128 -24.90 -24.68 -13.55
CA ALA A 128 -25.85 -23.87 -14.30
C ALA A 128 -27.17 -23.65 -13.53
N GLN A 129 -27.61 -24.65 -12.77
CA GLN A 129 -28.89 -24.73 -12.06
C GLN A 129 -28.87 -24.02 -10.69
N GLY A 130 -27.70 -23.88 -10.07
CA GLY A 130 -27.55 -23.23 -8.78
C GLY A 130 -26.25 -23.55 -8.08
N THR A 131 -26.30 -23.56 -6.75
CA THR A 131 -25.21 -23.90 -5.85
C THR A 131 -25.66 -25.03 -4.93
N GLN A 132 -24.85 -26.08 -4.84
CA GLN A 132 -25.00 -27.18 -3.89
C GLN A 132 -24.23 -26.85 -2.62
N LEU A 133 -24.90 -26.92 -1.48
CA LEU A 133 -24.36 -26.59 -0.17
C LEU A 133 -24.45 -27.77 0.78
N THR A 134 -23.51 -27.84 1.71
CA THR A 134 -23.65 -28.59 2.96
C THR A 134 -23.90 -27.58 4.06
N VAL A 135 -25.10 -27.60 4.64
CA VAL A 135 -25.51 -26.76 5.75
C VAL A 135 -25.12 -27.42 7.06
N LEU A 136 -24.49 -26.65 7.95
CA LEU A 136 -24.16 -27.05 9.30
C LEU A 136 -24.96 -26.21 10.29
N GLY A 137 -25.73 -26.85 11.15
CA GLY A 137 -26.54 -26.20 12.17
C GLY A 137 -26.18 -26.69 13.56
N VAL A 138 -26.10 -25.78 14.53
CA VAL A 138 -25.89 -26.07 15.95
C VAL A 138 -26.95 -25.35 16.76
N ARG A 139 -27.42 -25.96 17.85
CA ARG A 139 -28.33 -25.28 18.78
C ARG A 139 -27.56 -24.27 19.64
N LYS A 140 -28.15 -23.10 19.87
CA LYS A 140 -27.51 -22.02 20.65
C LYS A 140 -27.09 -22.47 22.06
N ASP A 141 -27.87 -23.31 22.73
CA ASP A 141 -27.54 -23.84 24.06
C ASP A 141 -26.32 -24.78 24.03
N HIS A 142 -26.20 -25.64 23.02
CA HIS A 142 -25.01 -26.48 22.84
C HIS A 142 -23.75 -25.65 22.56
N LEU A 143 -23.86 -24.63 21.70
CA LEU A 143 -22.74 -23.72 21.42
C LEU A 143 -22.33 -22.94 22.68
N GLN A 144 -23.31 -22.46 23.45
CA GLN A 144 -23.04 -21.78 24.71
C GLN A 144 -22.31 -22.70 25.70
N HIS A 145 -22.79 -23.93 25.86
CA HIS A 145 -22.16 -24.92 26.72
C HIS A 145 -20.72 -25.22 26.28
N HIS A 146 -20.49 -25.40 24.97
CA HIS A 146 -19.15 -25.57 24.41
C HIS A 146 -18.22 -24.39 24.76
N ILE A 147 -18.66 -23.14 24.60
CA ILE A 147 -17.84 -21.96 24.94
C ILE A 147 -17.53 -21.91 26.44
N ILE A 148 -18.52 -22.19 27.29
CA ILE A 148 -18.37 -22.20 28.75
C ILE A 148 -17.32 -23.22 29.21
N GLN A 149 -17.20 -24.36 28.54
CA GLN A 149 -16.19 -25.39 28.88
C GLN A 149 -14.74 -24.89 28.77
N TRP A 150 -14.48 -23.84 28.00
CA TRP A 150 -13.15 -23.25 27.86
C TRP A 150 -12.82 -22.19 28.92
N GLN A 151 -13.84 -21.62 29.58
CA GLN A 151 -13.65 -20.57 30.58
C GLN A 151 -12.78 -20.98 31.78
N PRO A 152 -12.92 -22.20 32.37
CA PRO A 152 -12.02 -22.65 33.43
C PRO A 152 -10.55 -22.70 33.00
N LEU A 153 -10.28 -22.87 31.70
CA LEU A 153 -8.92 -22.91 31.16
C LEU A 153 -8.39 -21.52 30.80
N GLU A 154 -9.16 -20.45 31.03
CA GLU A 154 -8.85 -19.08 30.58
C GLU A 154 -8.64 -18.96 29.06
N ILE A 155 -9.22 -19.90 28.30
CA ILE A 155 -9.15 -19.94 26.84
C ILE A 155 -10.49 -19.46 26.29
N GLU A 156 -10.44 -18.52 25.33
CA GLU A 156 -11.63 -18.05 24.62
C GLU A 156 -11.45 -18.30 23.12
N PRO A 157 -12.04 -19.37 22.56
CA PRO A 157 -11.93 -19.67 21.14
C PRO A 157 -12.51 -18.53 20.28
N GLU A 158 -11.76 -18.07 19.28
CA GLU A 158 -12.21 -17.03 18.35
C GLU A 158 -13.12 -17.59 17.25
N ILE A 159 -12.89 -18.86 16.90
CA ILE A 159 -13.66 -19.60 15.91
C ILE A 159 -14.10 -20.92 16.55
N VAL A 160 -15.36 -21.30 16.31
CA VAL A 160 -15.89 -22.62 16.66
C VAL A 160 -16.31 -23.32 15.38
N VAL A 161 -15.63 -24.41 15.04
CA VAL A 161 -15.95 -25.28 13.90
C VAL A 161 -16.72 -26.52 14.39
N SER A 162 -17.18 -27.37 13.49
CA SER A 162 -17.66 -28.71 13.85
C SER A 162 -16.55 -29.74 13.70
N ILE A 163 -16.56 -30.79 14.53
CA ILE A 163 -15.63 -31.93 14.39
C ILE A 163 -15.66 -32.54 12.97
N PRO A 164 -16.83 -32.79 12.33
CA PRO A 164 -16.85 -33.29 10.96
C PRO A 164 -16.16 -32.38 9.94
N ALA A 165 -16.28 -31.06 10.10
CA ALA A 165 -15.59 -30.11 9.23
C ALA A 165 -14.08 -30.12 9.49
N ALA A 166 -13.65 -30.16 10.75
CA ALA A 166 -12.24 -30.30 11.12
C ALA A 166 -11.63 -31.58 10.55
N LEU A 167 -12.29 -32.73 10.70
CA LEU A 167 -11.82 -34.01 10.15
C LEU A 167 -11.71 -33.98 8.63
N THR A 168 -12.63 -33.32 7.95
CA THR A 168 -12.57 -33.11 6.50
C THR A 168 -11.35 -32.26 6.12
N ALA A 169 -11.09 -31.17 6.85
CA ALA A 169 -9.94 -30.31 6.63
C ALA A 169 -8.62 -31.07 6.82
N PHE A 170 -8.54 -31.89 7.88
CA PHE A 170 -7.41 -32.77 8.14
C PHE A 170 -7.20 -33.78 7.01
N SER A 171 -8.26 -34.44 6.55
CA SER A 171 -8.16 -35.38 5.44
C SER A 171 -7.71 -34.70 4.14
N LYS A 172 -8.21 -33.51 3.83
CA LYS A 172 -7.77 -32.72 2.67
C LYS A 172 -6.28 -32.36 2.74
N PHE A 173 -5.77 -32.10 3.95
CA PHE A 173 -4.35 -31.83 4.17
C PHE A 173 -3.48 -33.07 3.92
N LEU A 174 -3.90 -34.25 4.40
CA LEU A 174 -3.16 -35.50 4.20
C LEU A 174 -3.32 -36.08 2.79
N LEU A 175 -4.48 -35.88 2.16
CA LEU A 175 -4.86 -36.47 0.89
C LEU A 175 -5.44 -35.41 -0.06
N PRO A 176 -4.60 -34.48 -0.59
CA PRO A 176 -5.08 -33.38 -1.44
C PRO A 176 -5.83 -33.82 -2.70
N GLU A 177 -5.43 -34.96 -3.28
CA GLU A 177 -6.01 -35.54 -4.51
C GLU A 177 -6.65 -36.92 -4.24
N SER A 178 -7.44 -37.02 -3.15
CA SER A 178 -8.12 -38.27 -2.81
C SER A 178 -9.45 -38.46 -3.56
N PRO A 179 -9.78 -39.67 -4.00
CA PRO A 179 -11.16 -40.01 -4.36
C PRO A 179 -12.10 -39.87 -3.14
N PRO A 180 -13.43 -39.93 -3.35
CA PRO A 180 -14.38 -39.96 -2.25
C PRO A 180 -14.03 -41.08 -1.25
N HIS A 181 -14.05 -40.76 0.03
CA HIS A 181 -13.67 -41.70 1.10
C HIS A 181 -14.40 -41.39 2.39
N PHE A 182 -14.47 -42.38 3.27
CA PHE A 182 -14.92 -42.19 4.64
C PHE A 182 -13.76 -41.81 5.55
N ILE A 183 -14.03 -41.02 6.58
CA ILE A 183 -13.11 -40.74 7.68
C ILE A 183 -13.80 -41.27 8.93
N LEU A 184 -13.24 -42.31 9.54
CA LEU A 184 -13.73 -42.87 10.80
C LEU A 184 -12.84 -42.38 11.92
N HIS A 185 -13.41 -41.54 12.76
CA HIS A 185 -12.79 -41.00 13.96
C HIS A 185 -13.27 -41.78 15.17
N LEU A 186 -12.33 -42.43 15.87
CA LEU A 186 -12.56 -43.17 17.10
C LEU A 186 -11.97 -42.37 18.27
N GLY A 187 -12.78 -41.49 18.84
CA GLY A 187 -12.40 -40.66 19.98
C GLY A 187 -12.65 -41.33 21.32
N ASP A 188 -12.26 -40.63 22.39
CA ASP A 188 -12.36 -41.06 23.78
C ASP A 188 -13.79 -40.92 24.34
N LYS A 189 -14.63 -40.03 23.77
CA LYS A 189 -16.07 -39.86 24.09
C LYS A 189 -17.05 -40.03 22.93
N GLN A 190 -16.56 -40.08 21.70
CA GLN A 190 -17.45 -40.19 20.55
C GLN A 190 -16.78 -40.91 19.39
N THR A 191 -17.60 -41.63 18.65
CA THR A 191 -17.24 -42.18 17.35
C THR A 191 -17.96 -41.37 16.27
N CYS A 192 -17.22 -40.88 15.28
CA CYS A 192 -17.77 -40.10 14.18
C CYS A 192 -17.29 -40.66 12.85
N CYS A 193 -18.21 -40.83 11.90
CA CYS A 193 -17.87 -41.13 10.53
C CYS A 193 -18.26 -39.95 9.64
N VAL A 194 -17.35 -39.55 8.77
CA VAL A 194 -17.53 -38.43 7.84
C VAL A 194 -17.35 -38.94 6.42
N PHE A 195 -18.22 -38.52 5.51
CA PHE A 195 -18.02 -38.72 4.08
C PHE A 195 -17.47 -37.45 3.46
N ALA A 196 -16.26 -37.56 2.91
CA ALA A 196 -15.57 -36.48 2.23
C ALA A 196 -15.44 -36.75 0.73
N LYS A 197 -15.73 -35.74 -0.08
CA LYS A 197 -15.56 -35.77 -1.54
C LYS A 197 -14.87 -34.49 -1.99
N GLU A 198 -13.79 -34.62 -2.76
CA GLU A 198 -13.02 -33.48 -3.29
C GLU A 198 -12.57 -32.49 -2.18
N GLY A 199 -12.23 -33.05 -1.01
CA GLY A 199 -11.83 -32.26 0.17
C GLY A 199 -12.98 -31.49 0.84
N LYS A 200 -14.24 -31.80 0.52
CA LYS A 200 -15.43 -31.15 1.09
C LYS A 200 -16.29 -32.13 1.89
N LEU A 201 -16.90 -31.59 2.94
CA LEU A 201 -17.82 -32.32 3.81
C LEU A 201 -19.16 -32.49 3.11
N ILE A 202 -19.61 -33.73 2.93
CA ILE A 202 -20.89 -34.03 2.28
C ILE A 202 -21.91 -34.52 3.31
N ALA A 203 -21.50 -35.43 4.19
CA ALA A 203 -22.35 -35.98 5.23
C ALA A 203 -21.50 -36.47 6.40
N ALA A 204 -22.09 -36.52 7.61
CA ALA A 204 -21.47 -37.17 8.75
C ALA A 204 -22.54 -37.81 9.64
N GLN A 205 -22.13 -38.83 10.38
CA GLN A 205 -22.93 -39.52 11.38
C GLN A 205 -22.04 -39.78 12.59
N SER A 206 -22.61 -39.71 13.78
CA SER A 206 -21.88 -39.91 15.02
C SER A 206 -22.68 -40.73 16.02
N SER A 207 -21.97 -41.32 16.96
CA SER A 207 -22.51 -42.06 18.10
C SER A 207 -21.78 -41.65 19.36
N THR A 208 -22.44 -41.81 20.51
CA THR A 208 -21.86 -41.63 21.84
C THR A 208 -21.02 -42.83 22.28
N PHE A 209 -20.90 -43.86 21.44
CA PHE A 209 -20.01 -44.99 21.72
C PHE A 209 -18.55 -44.57 21.51
N ASP A 210 -17.66 -44.97 22.42
CA ASP A 210 -16.28 -44.51 22.46
C ASP A 210 -15.26 -45.61 22.81
N ILE A 211 -13.97 -45.32 22.55
CA ILE A 211 -12.88 -46.25 22.83
C ILE A 211 -12.61 -46.39 24.33
N ASN A 212 -12.89 -45.35 25.11
CA ASN A 212 -12.65 -45.34 26.55
C ASN A 212 -13.57 -46.34 27.27
N SER A 213 -14.81 -46.51 26.82
CA SER A 213 -15.76 -47.49 27.33
C SER A 213 -15.28 -48.93 27.09
N LEU A 214 -14.68 -49.20 25.92
CA LEU A 214 -14.02 -50.47 25.65
C LEU A 214 -12.82 -50.67 26.57
N ARG A 215 -11.97 -49.65 26.72
CA ARG A 215 -10.80 -49.69 27.60
C ARG A 215 -11.17 -49.93 29.06
N GLN A 216 -12.22 -49.27 29.57
CA GLN A 216 -12.74 -49.49 30.92
C GLN A 216 -13.33 -50.89 31.10
N THR A 217 -13.98 -51.44 30.07
CA THR A 217 -14.50 -52.80 30.12
C THR A 217 -13.38 -53.83 30.13
N PHE A 218 -12.34 -53.61 29.31
CA PHE A 218 -11.14 -54.43 29.29
C PHE A 218 -10.42 -54.39 30.65
N ALA A 219 -10.30 -53.21 31.26
CA ALA A 219 -9.72 -53.05 32.60
C ALA A 219 -10.45 -53.87 33.66
N LYS A 220 -11.80 -53.90 33.61
CA LYS A 220 -12.63 -54.69 34.53
C LYS A 220 -12.45 -56.19 34.34
N ASP A 221 -12.40 -56.66 33.10
CA ASP A 221 -12.23 -58.08 32.79
C ASP A 221 -10.82 -58.58 33.15
N MET A 222 -9.80 -57.76 32.92
CA MET A 222 -8.40 -58.10 33.20
C MET A 222 -7.95 -57.70 34.61
N GLN A 223 -8.81 -57.03 35.38
CA GLN A 223 -8.53 -56.51 36.73
C GLN A 223 -7.27 -55.63 36.81
N ILE A 224 -7.06 -54.77 35.79
CA ILE A 224 -5.93 -53.85 35.71
C ILE A 224 -6.36 -52.49 36.23
N GLU A 225 -5.80 -52.06 37.36
CA GLU A 225 -6.09 -50.74 37.96
C GLU A 225 -5.10 -49.65 37.51
N ASP A 226 -3.86 -50.02 37.18
CA ASP A 226 -2.83 -49.07 36.75
C ASP A 226 -3.10 -48.59 35.31
N PRO A 227 -3.29 -47.26 35.08
CA PRO A 227 -3.56 -46.73 33.75
C PRO A 227 -2.46 -47.02 32.72
N ALA A 228 -1.19 -46.99 33.14
CA ALA A 228 -0.08 -47.22 32.22
C ALA A 228 0.00 -48.69 31.77
N ALA A 229 -0.13 -49.62 32.72
CA ALA A 229 -0.24 -51.04 32.42
C ALA A 229 -1.49 -51.36 31.57
N LEU A 230 -2.61 -50.67 31.82
CA LEU A 230 -3.84 -50.84 31.04
C LEU A 230 -3.66 -50.43 29.58
N ASP A 231 -3.07 -49.26 29.32
CA ASP A 231 -2.85 -48.79 27.95
C ASP A 231 -1.92 -49.73 27.17
N GLN A 232 -0.87 -50.24 27.82
CA GLN A 232 0.03 -51.22 27.21
C GLN A 232 -0.69 -52.55 26.93
N ALA A 233 -1.41 -53.09 27.91
CA ALA A 233 -2.13 -54.36 27.77
C ALA A 233 -3.22 -54.28 26.68
N PHE A 234 -3.96 -53.17 26.64
CA PHE A 234 -4.99 -52.91 25.64
C PHE A 234 -4.41 -52.80 24.23
N ALA A 235 -3.24 -52.15 24.08
CA ALA A 235 -2.57 -52.01 22.79
C ALA A 235 -2.04 -53.33 22.23
N THR A 236 -1.63 -54.26 23.10
CA THR A 236 -1.10 -55.58 22.72
C THR A 236 -2.15 -56.70 22.77
N ALA A 237 -3.41 -56.38 23.08
CA ALA A 237 -4.47 -57.37 23.22
C ALA A 237 -4.78 -58.05 21.89
N ASP A 238 -4.94 -59.38 21.92
CA ASP A 238 -5.39 -60.15 20.77
C ASP A 238 -6.92 -60.04 20.62
N TRP A 239 -7.33 -59.09 19.79
CA TRP A 239 -8.73 -58.78 19.54
C TRP A 239 -9.48 -59.89 18.79
N GLU A 240 -8.78 -60.75 18.05
CA GLU A 240 -9.42 -61.90 17.38
C GLU A 240 -9.85 -62.94 18.42
N VAL A 241 -8.96 -63.28 19.35
CA VAL A 241 -9.28 -64.22 20.44
C VAL A 241 -10.41 -63.66 21.31
N ILE A 242 -10.34 -62.37 21.69
CA ILE A 242 -11.38 -61.72 22.50
C ILE A 242 -12.74 -61.77 21.80
N SER A 243 -12.78 -61.54 20.48
CA SER A 243 -14.04 -61.54 19.70
C SER A 243 -14.76 -62.89 19.66
N THR A 244 -14.02 -64.00 19.83
CA THR A 244 -14.56 -65.36 19.83
C THR A 244 -14.96 -65.87 21.21
N SER A 245 -14.55 -65.20 22.29
CA SER A 245 -14.92 -65.58 23.65
C SER A 245 -16.38 -65.19 23.96
N GLU A 246 -17.27 -66.16 24.15
CA GLU A 246 -18.71 -65.86 24.35
C GLU A 246 -19.05 -65.30 25.74
N SER A 247 -18.13 -65.40 26.72
CA SER A 247 -18.44 -65.21 28.15
C SER A 247 -17.76 -64.02 28.85
N SER A 248 -17.07 -63.13 28.13
CA SER A 248 -16.40 -61.96 28.72
C SER A 248 -17.21 -60.67 28.54
N LEU A 249 -17.09 -59.70 29.46
CA LEU A 249 -17.76 -58.39 29.31
C LEU A 249 -17.18 -57.64 28.11
N ILE A 250 -15.89 -57.80 27.84
CA ILE A 250 -15.19 -57.17 26.73
C ILE A 250 -15.68 -57.68 25.38
N SER A 251 -16.01 -58.97 25.22
CA SER A 251 -16.53 -59.47 23.94
C SER A 251 -17.93 -58.95 23.65
N ALA A 252 -18.77 -58.79 24.67
CA ALA A 252 -20.07 -58.13 24.54
C ALA A 252 -19.90 -56.65 24.16
N ALA A 253 -18.99 -55.93 24.81
CA ALA A 253 -18.69 -54.54 24.48
C ALA A 253 -18.12 -54.37 23.07
N LEU A 254 -17.24 -55.29 22.63
CA LEU A 254 -16.67 -55.30 21.28
C LEU A 254 -17.74 -55.57 20.20
N ARG A 255 -18.67 -56.51 20.44
CA ARG A 255 -19.80 -56.74 19.52
C ARG A 255 -20.69 -55.50 19.39
N ASN A 256 -20.99 -54.84 20.51
CA ASN A 256 -21.75 -53.58 20.50
C ASN A 256 -21.00 -52.49 19.73
N PHE A 257 -19.68 -52.38 19.93
CA PHE A 257 -18.84 -51.46 19.17
C PHE A 257 -18.90 -51.71 17.67
N HIS A 258 -18.75 -52.96 17.24
CA HIS A 258 -18.85 -53.35 15.84
C HIS A 258 -20.21 -52.99 15.23
N MET A 259 -21.29 -53.32 15.92
CA MET A 259 -22.64 -52.98 15.47
C MET A 259 -22.84 -51.48 15.35
N GLU A 260 -22.30 -50.69 16.28
CA GLU A 260 -22.42 -49.25 16.24
C GLU A 260 -21.63 -48.62 15.10
N VAL A 261 -20.38 -49.04 14.90
CA VAL A 261 -19.58 -48.58 13.75
C VAL A 261 -20.25 -48.97 12.43
N HIS A 262 -20.74 -50.21 12.31
CA HIS A 262 -21.52 -50.66 11.15
C HIS A 262 -22.74 -49.79 10.92
N ARG A 263 -23.51 -49.51 11.97
CA ARG A 263 -24.72 -48.67 11.89
C ARG A 263 -24.39 -47.27 11.37
N ILE A 264 -23.33 -46.65 11.88
CA ILE A 264 -22.90 -45.31 11.46
C ILE A 264 -22.49 -45.31 9.98
N VAL A 265 -21.60 -46.23 9.60
CA VAL A 265 -21.08 -46.32 8.21
C VAL A 265 -22.21 -46.66 7.23
N TYR A 266 -23.04 -47.65 7.56
CA TYR A 266 -24.15 -48.08 6.70
C TYR A 266 -25.24 -47.01 6.58
N SER A 267 -25.53 -46.27 7.66
CA SER A 267 -26.43 -45.12 7.64
C SER A 267 -25.96 -44.06 6.62
N LEU A 268 -24.65 -43.76 6.60
CA LEU A 268 -24.07 -42.86 5.60
C LEU A 268 -24.16 -43.43 4.19
N VAL A 269 -23.79 -44.69 3.97
CA VAL A 269 -23.89 -45.33 2.64
C VAL A 269 -25.32 -45.26 2.10
N ARG A 270 -26.32 -45.50 2.95
CA ARG A 270 -27.74 -45.40 2.60
C ARG A 270 -28.14 -43.96 2.26
N GLN A 271 -27.67 -42.97 3.03
CA GLN A 271 -27.90 -41.55 2.74
C GLN A 271 -27.30 -41.13 1.38
N LEU A 272 -26.19 -41.74 0.97
CA LEU A 272 -25.49 -41.46 -0.28
C LEU A 272 -26.05 -42.19 -1.52
N LYS A 273 -27.19 -42.87 -1.40
CA LYS A 273 -27.89 -43.56 -2.51
C LYS A 273 -26.99 -44.53 -3.31
N MET A 274 -26.23 -45.37 -2.59
CA MET A 274 -25.44 -46.49 -3.15
C MET A 274 -24.20 -46.10 -3.99
N LEU A 275 -23.54 -44.99 -3.66
CA LEU A 275 -22.14 -44.80 -4.06
C LEU A 275 -21.27 -45.81 -3.29
N GLU A 276 -20.69 -46.80 -3.98
CA GLU A 276 -19.68 -47.67 -3.39
C GLU A 276 -18.42 -46.86 -3.13
N VAL A 277 -18.18 -46.58 -1.85
CA VAL A 277 -16.97 -45.91 -1.38
C VAL A 277 -16.11 -46.98 -0.72
N PRO A 278 -15.04 -47.46 -1.37
CA PRO A 278 -14.26 -48.59 -0.86
C PRO A 278 -13.19 -48.15 0.15
N LYS A 279 -12.92 -46.85 0.29
CA LYS A 279 -11.78 -46.34 1.06
C LYS A 279 -12.20 -45.68 2.37
N ILE A 280 -11.43 -45.93 3.43
CA ILE A 280 -11.64 -45.37 4.77
C ILE A 280 -10.32 -44.86 5.36
N LEU A 281 -10.31 -43.63 5.87
CA LEU A 281 -9.22 -43.05 6.65
C LEU A 281 -9.56 -43.16 8.13
N LEU A 282 -8.60 -43.60 8.94
CA LEU A 282 -8.79 -43.77 10.39
C LEU A 282 -8.11 -42.62 11.14
N THR A 283 -8.78 -42.11 12.18
CA THR A 283 -8.31 -41.01 13.02
C THR A 283 -8.78 -41.18 14.47
N GLY A 284 -8.26 -40.35 15.38
CA GLY A 284 -8.57 -40.38 16.80
C GLY A 284 -7.67 -41.34 17.59
N ASP A 285 -7.95 -41.49 18.88
CA ASP A 285 -7.15 -42.33 19.77
C ASP A 285 -7.27 -43.82 19.40
N GLY A 286 -8.39 -44.24 18.83
CA GLY A 286 -8.52 -45.59 18.28
C GLY A 286 -7.53 -45.91 17.16
N ALA A 287 -6.97 -44.90 16.47
CA ALA A 287 -5.92 -45.10 15.46
C ALA A 287 -4.61 -45.67 16.05
N THR A 288 -4.41 -45.56 17.37
CA THR A 288 -3.24 -46.09 18.07
C THR A 288 -3.27 -47.61 18.27
N TYR A 289 -4.39 -48.27 17.96
CA TYR A 289 -4.60 -49.71 18.18
C TYR A 289 -4.80 -50.47 16.85
N PRO A 290 -3.73 -50.72 16.06
CA PRO A 290 -3.85 -51.33 14.73
C PRO A 290 -4.60 -52.66 14.69
N GLN A 291 -4.41 -53.53 15.70
CA GLN A 291 -5.07 -54.84 15.75
C GLN A 291 -6.59 -54.72 15.94
N LEU A 292 -7.03 -53.81 16.82
CA LEU A 292 -8.46 -53.49 16.98
C LEU A 292 -9.07 -52.97 15.68
N LEU A 293 -8.34 -52.09 14.98
CA LEU A 293 -8.80 -51.51 13.71
C LEU A 293 -8.88 -52.55 12.60
N GLN A 294 -7.90 -53.45 12.48
CA GLN A 294 -7.94 -54.54 11.50
C GLN A 294 -9.15 -55.44 11.73
N ASN A 295 -9.42 -55.80 12.98
CA ASN A 295 -10.58 -56.59 13.37
C ASN A 295 -11.91 -55.88 13.03
N LEU A 296 -12.01 -54.58 13.32
CA LEU A 296 -13.19 -53.77 13.02
C LEU A 296 -13.43 -53.65 11.51
N ILE A 297 -12.37 -53.34 10.75
CA ILE A 297 -12.47 -52.97 9.32
C ILE A 297 -12.64 -54.19 8.43
N GLY A 298 -12.10 -55.35 8.84
CA GLY A 298 -12.35 -56.61 8.16
C GLY A 298 -13.85 -56.92 8.01
N THR A 299 -14.69 -56.41 8.92
CA THR A 299 -16.15 -56.59 8.83
C THR A 299 -16.87 -55.56 7.94
N LEU A 300 -16.25 -54.43 7.61
CA LEU A 300 -16.89 -53.31 6.89
C LEU A 300 -16.75 -53.38 5.37
N ASP A 301 -15.95 -54.32 4.85
CA ASP A 301 -15.59 -54.43 3.43
C ASP A 301 -15.04 -53.08 2.88
N LYS A 302 -14.07 -52.50 3.62
CA LYS A 302 -13.39 -51.24 3.28
C LYS A 302 -11.88 -51.42 3.34
N THR A 303 -11.20 -50.67 2.48
CA THR A 303 -9.73 -50.57 2.42
C THR A 303 -9.26 -49.35 3.19
N ILE A 304 -8.29 -49.56 4.09
CA ILE A 304 -7.69 -48.50 4.89
C ILE A 304 -6.78 -47.66 3.99
N ILE A 305 -6.93 -46.35 4.03
CA ILE A 305 -5.99 -45.42 3.41
C ILE A 305 -4.82 -45.20 4.37
N SER A 306 -3.61 -45.47 3.89
CA SER A 306 -2.36 -45.09 4.56
C SER A 306 -1.70 -43.96 3.77
N PRO A 307 -1.81 -42.69 4.24
CA PRO A 307 -1.21 -41.55 3.55
C PRO A 307 0.32 -41.63 3.56
N GLU A 308 0.95 -41.27 2.45
CA GLU A 308 2.40 -41.03 2.40
C GLU A 308 2.70 -39.64 2.95
N LEU A 309 3.48 -39.58 4.04
CA LEU A 309 3.85 -38.32 4.64
C LEU A 309 4.99 -37.65 3.85
N PRO A 310 4.92 -36.33 3.61
CA PRO A 310 6.05 -35.60 3.05
C PRO A 310 7.29 -35.74 3.94
N PRO A 311 8.51 -35.84 3.38
CA PRO A 311 9.74 -36.02 4.15
C PRO A 311 10.07 -34.82 5.07
N GLU A 312 9.45 -33.66 4.83
CA GLU A 312 9.58 -32.46 5.67
C GLU A 312 8.78 -32.58 6.99
N THR A 313 7.92 -33.59 7.14
CA THR A 313 7.03 -33.78 8.30
C THR A 313 7.79 -34.45 9.45
N LYS A 314 7.90 -33.77 10.59
CA LYS A 314 8.60 -34.30 11.78
C LYS A 314 7.78 -35.36 12.54
N ASN A 315 6.46 -35.28 12.45
CA ASN A 315 5.54 -36.11 13.23
C ASN A 315 5.26 -37.46 12.53
N THR A 316 4.98 -38.47 13.34
CA THR A 316 4.54 -39.78 12.85
C THR A 316 3.10 -39.73 12.34
N LEU A 317 2.71 -40.64 11.45
CA LEU A 317 1.33 -40.73 10.96
C LEU A 317 0.33 -40.92 12.11
N THR A 318 0.69 -41.76 13.08
CA THR A 318 -0.12 -42.00 14.28
C THR A 318 -0.32 -40.73 15.09
N GLU A 319 0.73 -39.93 15.33
CA GLU A 319 0.60 -38.64 16.02
C GLU A 319 -0.34 -37.67 15.29
N LEU A 320 -0.27 -37.63 13.95
CA LEU A 320 -1.14 -36.78 13.15
C LEU A 320 -2.60 -37.28 13.22
N GLN A 321 -2.81 -38.59 13.17
CA GLN A 321 -4.14 -39.20 13.25
C GLN A 321 -4.79 -39.01 14.63
N THR A 322 -4.02 -39.06 15.72
CA THR A 322 -4.54 -38.80 17.08
C THR A 322 -4.86 -37.33 17.31
N HIS A 323 -4.19 -36.41 16.60
CA HIS A 323 -4.44 -34.97 16.64
C HIS A 323 -5.25 -34.47 15.44
N ALA A 324 -6.00 -35.34 14.77
CA ALA A 324 -6.73 -35.00 13.54
C ALA A 324 -7.70 -33.82 13.73
N ILE A 325 -8.42 -33.76 14.86
CA ILE A 325 -9.39 -32.69 15.13
C ILE A 325 -8.69 -31.34 15.41
N PRO A 326 -7.67 -31.25 16.31
CA PRO A 326 -6.90 -30.03 16.49
C PRO A 326 -6.24 -29.54 15.20
N ILE A 327 -5.62 -30.44 14.43
CA ILE A 327 -4.97 -30.09 13.15
C ILE A 327 -6.02 -29.56 12.17
N GLY A 328 -7.12 -30.29 11.99
CA GLY A 328 -8.25 -29.90 11.16
C GLY A 328 -8.83 -28.53 11.52
N SER A 329 -9.02 -28.29 12.81
CA SER A 329 -9.53 -27.03 13.34
C SER A 329 -8.57 -25.88 13.06
N ALA A 330 -7.27 -26.09 13.27
CA ALA A 330 -6.25 -25.10 12.97
C ALA A 330 -6.18 -24.76 11.47
N LEU A 331 -6.29 -25.77 10.60
CA LEU A 331 -6.30 -25.57 9.14
C LEU A 331 -7.44 -24.67 8.69
N MET A 332 -8.63 -24.80 9.30
CA MET A 332 -9.79 -23.97 8.96
C MET A 332 -9.61 -22.49 9.34
N GLY A 333 -8.71 -22.15 10.27
CA GLY A 333 -8.40 -20.76 10.64
C GLY A 333 -7.37 -20.07 9.74
N LEU A 334 -6.79 -20.76 8.76
CA LEU A 334 -5.74 -20.23 7.89
C LEU A 334 -6.27 -19.29 6.80
N THR A 335 -5.48 -18.27 6.43
CA THR A 335 -5.87 -17.15 5.53
C THR A 335 -6.38 -17.50 4.14
N ASN A 336 -6.19 -18.72 3.67
CA ASN A 336 -6.66 -19.16 2.35
C ASN A 336 -7.59 -20.37 2.42
N TYR A 337 -8.16 -20.68 3.58
CA TYR A 337 -9.09 -21.80 3.70
C TYR A 337 -10.49 -21.40 3.21
N GLU A 338 -10.88 -21.89 2.03
CA GLU A 338 -12.13 -21.50 1.33
C GLU A 338 -13.40 -21.99 2.04
N ASP A 339 -13.36 -23.18 2.64
CA ASP A 339 -14.50 -23.88 3.22
C ASP A 339 -14.59 -23.71 4.75
N GLN A 340 -14.18 -22.54 5.27
CA GLN A 340 -14.23 -22.26 6.71
C GLN A 340 -15.69 -22.23 7.20
N VAL A 341 -15.92 -22.96 8.30
CA VAL A 341 -17.15 -22.93 9.11
C VAL A 341 -16.85 -22.15 10.39
N ASN A 342 -17.76 -21.31 10.83
CA ASN A 342 -17.64 -20.58 12.08
C ASN A 342 -18.99 -20.35 12.75
N PHE A 343 -19.21 -21.02 13.89
CA PHE A 343 -20.38 -20.82 14.72
C PHE A 343 -20.28 -19.59 15.66
N ARG A 344 -19.13 -18.90 15.74
CA ARG A 344 -18.98 -17.65 16.53
C ARG A 344 -19.54 -16.45 15.78
N GLN A 345 -20.86 -16.42 15.66
CA GLN A 345 -21.62 -15.38 14.95
C GLN A 345 -22.86 -14.95 15.74
N GLY A 346 -23.41 -13.77 15.40
CA GLY A 346 -24.57 -13.20 16.09
C GLY A 346 -24.31 -13.01 17.58
N ASP A 347 -25.19 -13.56 18.42
CA ASP A 347 -25.12 -13.48 19.88
C ASP A 347 -23.85 -14.12 20.48
N PHE A 348 -23.16 -14.97 19.72
CA PHE A 348 -21.94 -15.68 20.14
C PHE A 348 -20.67 -15.12 19.50
N ALA A 349 -20.72 -13.94 18.88
CA ALA A 349 -19.54 -13.29 18.30
C ALA A 349 -18.41 -13.15 19.33
N TYR A 350 -17.17 -13.22 18.86
CA TYR A 350 -16.00 -13.11 19.73
C TYR A 350 -15.97 -11.75 20.45
N PRO A 351 -15.83 -11.69 21.79
CA PRO A 351 -15.97 -10.45 22.56
C PRO A 351 -14.81 -9.44 22.35
N HIS A 352 -13.66 -9.88 21.84
CA HIS A 352 -12.46 -9.04 21.72
C HIS A 352 -11.94 -8.90 20.28
N PRO A 353 -12.76 -8.43 19.30
CA PRO A 353 -12.38 -8.41 17.89
C PRO A 353 -11.13 -7.56 17.60
N TRP A 354 -10.85 -6.56 18.45
CA TRP A 354 -9.71 -5.65 18.30
C TRP A 354 -8.39 -6.19 18.86
N LYS A 355 -8.39 -7.33 19.56
CA LYS A 355 -7.19 -7.91 20.22
C LYS A 355 -5.98 -7.96 19.29
N ARG A 356 -6.21 -8.23 18.01
CA ARG A 356 -5.16 -8.35 16.99
C ARG A 356 -4.81 -7.07 16.26
N LEU A 357 -5.74 -6.13 16.21
CA LEU A 357 -5.57 -4.87 15.48
C LEU A 357 -4.85 -3.83 16.33
N LEU A 358 -4.88 -3.93 17.67
CA LEU A 358 -4.24 -2.97 18.57
C LEU A 358 -2.74 -2.79 18.31
N LYS A 359 -1.98 -3.88 18.12
CA LYS A 359 -0.54 -3.80 17.82
C LYS A 359 -0.27 -3.19 16.44
N PRO A 360 -0.85 -3.70 15.33
CA PRO A 360 -0.73 -3.08 14.01
C PRO A 360 -1.11 -1.60 13.98
N ILE A 361 -2.24 -1.22 14.61
CA ILE A 361 -2.68 0.17 14.70
C ILE A 361 -1.65 1.00 15.46
N GLY A 362 -1.16 0.52 16.60
CA GLY A 362 -0.11 1.20 17.36
C GLY A 362 1.17 1.40 16.54
N THR A 363 1.63 0.37 15.83
CA THR A 363 2.81 0.47 14.95
C THR A 363 2.58 1.41 13.77
N PHE A 364 1.37 1.42 13.19
CA PHE A 364 1.01 2.30 12.09
C PHE A 364 0.98 3.77 12.53
N LEU A 365 0.35 4.05 13.68
CA LEU A 365 0.33 5.39 14.27
C LEU A 365 1.75 5.87 14.63
N ALA A 366 2.60 4.98 15.15
CA ALA A 366 4.01 5.30 15.41
C ALA A 366 4.76 5.67 14.12
N MET A 367 4.55 4.91 13.04
CA MET A 367 5.15 5.19 11.72
C MET A 367 4.65 6.50 11.12
N ILE A 368 3.36 6.83 11.27
CA ILE A 368 2.81 8.14 10.87
C ILE A 368 3.48 9.25 11.68
N GLY A 369 3.63 9.09 12.99
CA GLY A 369 4.31 10.05 13.85
C GLY A 369 5.76 10.30 13.40
N LEU A 370 6.50 9.23 13.11
CA LEU A 370 7.87 9.32 12.59
C LEU A 370 7.93 10.02 11.21
N LEU A 371 7.04 9.68 10.29
CA LEU A 371 6.98 10.31 8.96
C LEU A 371 6.64 11.80 9.06
N THR A 372 5.66 12.15 9.89
CA THR A 372 5.25 13.54 10.12
C THR A 372 6.41 14.33 10.73
N GLY A 373 7.10 13.78 11.73
CA GLY A 373 8.29 14.39 12.32
C GLY A 373 9.39 14.59 11.29
N ALA A 374 9.69 13.58 10.46
CA ALA A 374 10.69 13.68 9.40
C ALA A 374 10.35 14.77 8.39
N LEU A 375 9.10 14.86 7.94
CA LEU A 375 8.63 15.90 7.02
C LEU A 375 8.68 17.30 7.65
N TYR A 376 8.36 17.42 8.94
CA TYR A 376 8.44 18.69 9.67
C TYR A 376 9.90 19.19 9.76
N PHE A 377 10.83 18.34 10.20
CA PHE A 377 12.24 18.71 10.28
C PHE A 377 12.86 18.98 8.90
N PHE A 378 12.49 18.17 7.90
CA PHE A 378 12.93 18.39 6.53
C PHE A 378 12.39 19.72 5.98
N GLY A 379 11.10 20.00 6.18
CA GLY A 379 10.48 21.26 5.77
C GLY A 379 11.16 22.46 6.40
N HIS A 380 11.40 22.41 7.71
CA HIS A 380 12.07 23.49 8.43
C HIS A 380 13.54 23.68 7.98
N ALA A 381 14.28 22.58 7.78
CA ALA A 381 15.64 22.64 7.26
C ALA A 381 15.70 23.16 5.81
N TYR A 382 14.72 22.77 4.99
CA TYR A 382 14.62 23.20 3.59
C TYR A 382 14.29 24.69 3.49
N GLU A 383 13.34 25.19 4.28
CA GLU A 383 13.00 26.60 4.35
C GLU A 383 14.21 27.43 4.78
N LYS A 384 14.91 27.01 5.84
CA LYS A 384 16.15 27.65 6.28
C LYS A 384 17.23 27.66 5.18
N SER A 385 17.41 26.55 4.46
CA SER A 385 18.36 26.49 3.34
C SER A 385 17.98 27.42 2.19
N ARG A 386 16.69 27.57 1.90
CA ARG A 386 16.19 28.51 0.87
C ARG A 386 16.42 29.95 1.29
N GLU A 387 16.19 30.29 2.55
CA GLU A 387 16.51 31.62 3.07
C GLU A 387 18.01 31.92 2.97
N ASP A 388 18.86 30.97 3.32
CA ASP A 388 20.32 31.10 3.21
C ASP A 388 20.76 31.26 1.74
N ASP A 389 20.15 30.55 0.80
CA ASP A 389 20.40 30.72 -0.64
C ASP A 389 20.05 32.14 -1.11
N VAL A 390 18.93 32.71 -0.65
CA VAL A 390 18.53 34.10 -0.97
C VAL A 390 19.50 35.10 -0.34
N ARG A 391 19.93 34.90 0.91
CA ARG A 391 20.94 35.74 1.57
C ARG A 391 22.27 35.75 0.78
N ARG A 392 22.71 34.57 0.31
CA ARG A 392 23.91 34.46 -0.55
C ARG A 392 23.74 35.19 -1.88
N ALA A 393 22.62 34.98 -2.57
CA ALA A 393 22.34 35.66 -3.83
C ALA A 393 22.32 37.19 -3.68
N TYR A 394 21.78 37.70 -2.57
CA TYR A 394 21.84 39.13 -2.25
C TYR A 394 23.28 39.60 -2.04
N ALA A 395 24.08 38.88 -1.25
CA ALA A 395 25.49 39.21 -1.04
C ALA A 395 26.30 39.22 -2.36
N ASP A 396 26.09 38.22 -3.22
CA ASP A 396 26.73 38.13 -4.54
C ASP A 396 26.35 39.33 -5.43
N LEU A 397 25.09 39.76 -5.38
CA LEU A 397 24.62 40.96 -6.09
C LEU A 397 25.36 42.20 -5.61
N LEU A 398 25.52 42.38 -4.29
CA LEU A 398 26.24 43.53 -3.73
C LEU A 398 27.70 43.56 -4.18
N VAL A 399 28.35 42.41 -4.17
CA VAL A 399 29.72 42.25 -4.69
C VAL A 399 29.79 42.62 -6.18
N SER A 400 28.86 42.12 -6.99
CA SER A 400 28.83 42.43 -8.44
C SER A 400 28.59 43.91 -8.75
N ALA A 401 27.88 44.61 -7.86
CA ALA A 401 27.60 46.04 -7.97
C ALA A 401 28.74 46.92 -7.43
N ASN A 402 29.86 46.33 -6.96
CA ASN A 402 30.96 47.02 -6.26
C ASN A 402 30.47 47.88 -5.08
N LYS A 403 29.41 47.45 -4.38
CA LYS A 403 28.90 48.13 -3.18
C LYS A 403 29.04 47.22 -1.98
N PRO A 404 30.01 47.43 -1.08
CA PRO A 404 30.14 46.59 0.11
C PRO A 404 28.92 46.73 1.02
N TYR A 405 28.54 45.63 1.67
CA TYR A 405 27.32 45.54 2.50
C TYR A 405 27.20 46.67 3.54
N GLN A 406 28.31 47.02 4.20
CA GLN A 406 28.34 48.08 5.21
C GLN A 406 27.99 49.47 4.64
N GLU A 407 28.39 49.76 3.39
CA GLU A 407 28.05 51.03 2.74
C GLU A 407 26.55 51.10 2.42
N ILE A 408 25.97 50.00 1.92
CA ILE A 408 24.53 49.95 1.64
C ILE A 408 23.69 50.05 2.91
N GLU A 409 24.08 49.37 4.00
CA GLU A 409 23.33 49.47 5.26
C GLU A 409 23.41 50.88 5.84
N THR A 410 24.54 51.57 5.71
CA THR A 410 24.67 52.98 6.15
C THR A 410 23.87 53.94 5.25
N GLU A 411 23.84 53.72 3.93
CA GLU A 411 22.96 54.46 3.00
C GLU A 411 21.48 54.21 3.30
N TYR A 412 21.11 52.96 3.53
CA TYR A 412 19.74 52.52 3.83
C TYR A 412 19.25 53.06 5.17
N ALA A 413 20.07 52.98 6.23
CA ALA A 413 19.74 53.50 7.56
C ALA A 413 19.60 55.03 7.58
N ASN A 414 20.26 55.74 6.67
CA ASN A 414 20.14 57.19 6.51
C ASN A 414 19.03 57.61 5.54
N ARG A 415 18.27 56.66 4.96
CA ARG A 415 17.15 56.94 4.06
C ARG A 415 16.14 57.90 4.69
N GLY A 416 16.03 59.10 4.12
CA GLY A 416 15.07 60.13 4.56
C GLY A 416 15.59 61.14 5.59
N ARG A 417 16.87 61.05 6.03
CA ARG A 417 17.50 62.06 6.89
C ARG A 417 18.18 63.14 6.06
N LYS A 418 17.95 64.42 6.40
CA LYS A 418 18.58 65.58 5.72
C LYS A 418 20.05 65.79 6.10
N THR A 419 20.49 65.20 7.21
CA THR A 419 21.88 65.24 7.70
C THR A 419 22.31 63.83 8.13
N PRO A 420 23.46 63.32 7.66
CA PRO A 420 23.99 62.01 8.05
C PRO A 420 24.22 61.97 9.57
N SER A 421 23.79 60.90 10.23
CA SER A 421 24.08 60.71 11.67
C SER A 421 25.53 60.24 11.85
N THR A 422 26.26 60.86 12.78
CA THR A 422 27.63 60.48 13.17
C THR A 422 27.68 59.46 14.32
N ALA A 423 26.53 59.02 14.83
CA ALA A 423 26.46 57.95 15.83
C ALA A 423 26.71 56.58 15.17
N PRO A 424 27.34 55.61 15.85
CA PRO A 424 27.46 54.25 15.36
C PRO A 424 26.06 53.68 15.13
N ILE A 425 25.73 53.41 13.87
CA ILE A 425 24.48 52.78 13.47
C ILE A 425 24.67 51.28 13.72
N ASP A 426 23.75 50.65 14.45
CA ASP A 426 23.75 49.20 14.63
C ASP A 426 23.47 48.52 13.28
N ILE A 427 24.53 48.04 12.64
CA ILE A 427 24.45 47.33 11.36
C ILE A 427 23.95 45.91 11.65
N ILE A 428 22.79 45.56 11.09
CA ILE A 428 22.23 44.21 11.19
C ILE A 428 23.13 43.25 10.41
N PRO A 429 23.62 42.15 11.02
CA PRO A 429 24.39 41.13 10.30
C PRO A 429 23.59 40.50 9.17
N LEU A 430 24.26 40.20 8.06
CA LEU A 430 23.65 39.60 6.86
C LEU A 430 22.91 38.29 7.18
N GLU A 431 23.43 37.49 8.10
CA GLU A 431 22.89 36.20 8.53
C GLU A 431 21.56 36.32 9.29
N SER A 432 21.26 37.52 9.81
CA SER A 432 20.06 37.80 10.60
C SER A 432 18.96 38.52 9.80
N LEU A 433 19.19 38.82 8.52
CA LEU A 433 18.18 39.43 7.67
C LEU A 433 17.06 38.44 7.35
N SER A 434 15.81 38.91 7.50
CA SER A 434 14.63 38.21 6.99
C SER A 434 14.48 38.39 5.47
N LEU A 435 13.57 37.63 4.84
CA LEU A 435 13.28 37.78 3.41
C LEU A 435 12.67 39.17 3.08
N GLU A 436 11.80 39.67 3.96
CA GLU A 436 11.20 41.01 3.82
C GLU A 436 12.28 42.10 3.92
N ASP A 437 13.25 41.92 4.81
CA ASP A 437 14.39 42.81 4.97
C ASP A 437 15.22 42.92 3.68
N ILE A 438 15.53 41.78 3.04
CA ILE A 438 16.28 41.75 1.78
C ILE A 438 15.48 42.43 0.67
N GLN A 439 14.18 42.17 0.59
CA GLN A 439 13.32 42.78 -0.42
C GLN A 439 13.29 44.32 -0.30
N SER A 440 13.12 44.84 0.92
CA SER A 440 13.09 46.30 1.16
C SER A 440 14.40 47.00 0.76
N ARG A 441 15.54 46.33 0.92
CA ARG A 441 16.87 46.81 0.53
C ARG A 441 17.08 46.75 -0.98
N MET A 442 16.60 45.68 -1.63
CA MET A 442 16.60 45.56 -3.09
C MET A 442 15.77 46.67 -3.76
N GLU A 443 14.60 47.00 -3.20
CA GLU A 443 13.78 48.11 -3.68
C GLU A 443 14.49 49.46 -3.54
N PHE A 444 15.22 49.67 -2.44
CA PHE A 444 16.05 50.85 -2.23
C PHE A 444 17.16 50.96 -3.28
N ILE A 445 17.90 49.87 -3.52
CA ILE A 445 18.96 49.83 -4.53
C ILE A 445 18.39 50.14 -5.91
N ASN A 446 17.28 49.51 -6.30
CA ASN A 446 16.64 49.75 -7.60
C ASN A 446 16.21 51.22 -7.77
N LYS A 447 15.62 51.81 -6.73
CA LYS A 447 15.24 53.23 -6.73
C LYS A 447 16.46 54.16 -6.87
N SER A 448 17.59 53.79 -6.26
CA SER A 448 18.83 54.56 -6.38
C SER A 448 19.38 54.51 -7.81
N ILE A 449 19.36 53.35 -8.46
CA ILE A 449 19.80 53.17 -9.85
C ILE A 449 18.94 53.98 -10.82
N GLN A 450 17.61 53.95 -10.65
CA GLN A 450 16.68 54.71 -11.51
C GLN A 450 16.81 56.23 -11.39
N SER A 451 17.46 56.74 -10.34
CA SER A 451 17.62 58.18 -10.11
C SER A 451 18.85 58.80 -10.79
N ILE A 452 19.70 58.00 -11.45
CA ILE A 452 20.89 58.47 -12.18
C ILE A 452 20.44 59.01 -13.56
N PRO A 453 20.73 60.28 -13.93
CA PRO A 453 20.22 60.89 -15.17
C PRO A 453 20.97 60.45 -16.45
N ASP A 454 20.22 60.14 -17.51
CA ASP A 454 20.73 59.78 -18.84
C ASP A 454 21.47 60.94 -19.56
N LEU A 455 22.67 60.66 -20.07
CA LEU A 455 23.55 61.62 -20.76
C LEU A 455 23.29 61.64 -22.29
N TYR A 456 23.28 62.82 -22.94
CA TYR A 456 23.20 62.98 -24.40
C TYR A 456 24.25 63.97 -24.94
N PRO A 457 24.74 63.82 -26.19
CA PRO A 457 25.88 64.60 -26.70
C PRO A 457 25.51 66.04 -27.07
N LEU A 458 26.17 67.01 -26.43
CA LEU A 458 25.94 68.45 -26.64
C LEU A 458 26.70 69.04 -27.85
N HIS A 459 27.73 68.36 -28.36
CA HIS A 459 28.59 68.88 -29.42
C HIS A 459 28.44 68.08 -30.72
N PRO A 460 27.98 68.69 -31.83
CA PRO A 460 27.88 68.01 -33.12
C PRO A 460 29.24 67.82 -33.77
N ASN A 461 29.45 66.65 -34.38
CA ASN A 461 30.57 66.37 -35.27
C ASN A 461 30.07 66.37 -36.73
N VAL A 462 29.88 67.56 -37.28
CA VAL A 462 29.41 67.80 -38.66
C VAL A 462 30.49 68.55 -39.46
N PRO A 463 30.56 68.40 -40.80
CA PRO A 463 31.62 69.03 -41.59
C PRO A 463 31.61 70.56 -41.47
N ARG A 464 32.79 71.18 -41.31
CA ARG A 464 32.87 72.63 -41.10
C ARG A 464 32.55 73.40 -42.37
N VAL A 465 32.04 74.62 -42.22
CA VAL A 465 31.80 75.56 -43.33
C VAL A 465 33.07 75.77 -44.16
N SER A 466 34.23 75.92 -43.50
CA SER A 466 35.53 76.09 -44.15
C SER A 466 35.87 74.93 -45.09
N ASP A 467 35.64 73.71 -44.62
CA ASP A 467 36.04 72.49 -45.33
C ASP A 467 35.12 72.26 -46.54
N LEU A 468 33.84 72.58 -46.38
CA LEU A 468 32.86 72.51 -47.45
C LEU A 468 33.11 73.56 -48.53
N LEU A 469 33.43 74.80 -48.16
CA LEU A 469 33.79 75.86 -49.13
C LEU A 469 35.11 75.52 -49.85
N ALA A 470 36.10 74.99 -49.14
CA ALA A 470 37.35 74.53 -49.74
C ALA A 470 37.10 73.41 -50.75
N TRP A 471 36.22 72.45 -50.42
CA TRP A 471 35.81 71.40 -51.35
C TRP A 471 35.04 71.96 -52.56
N LEU A 472 34.13 72.92 -52.38
CA LEU A 472 33.45 73.57 -53.50
C LEU A 472 34.44 74.32 -54.41
N SER A 473 35.49 74.92 -53.84
CA SER A 473 36.51 75.62 -54.63
C SER A 473 37.43 74.70 -55.43
N THR A 474 37.51 73.39 -55.12
CA THR A 474 38.28 72.44 -55.93
C THR A 474 37.48 71.89 -57.12
N HIS A 475 36.22 72.30 -57.28
CA HIS A 475 35.39 71.82 -58.39
C HIS A 475 35.88 72.38 -59.74
N PRO A 476 36.09 71.55 -60.79
CA PRO A 476 36.67 71.98 -62.08
C PRO A 476 35.95 73.13 -62.78
N ASN A 477 34.66 73.32 -62.47
CA ASN A 477 33.81 74.37 -63.04
C ASN A 477 33.71 75.63 -62.16
N VAL A 478 34.25 75.58 -60.94
CA VAL A 478 34.39 76.73 -60.01
C VAL A 478 35.82 77.28 -60.06
N ILE A 479 36.81 76.44 -60.37
CA ILE A 479 38.22 76.82 -60.53
C ILE A 479 38.41 77.70 -61.79
N MET A 480 39.12 78.82 -61.64
CA MET A 480 39.76 79.54 -62.74
C MET A 480 40.84 78.63 -63.36
N LYS A 481 40.58 78.06 -64.54
CA LYS A 481 41.65 77.36 -65.29
C LYS A 481 42.75 78.37 -65.63
N ASP A 482 44.01 77.93 -65.52
CA ASP A 482 45.28 78.70 -65.56
C ASP A 482 45.58 79.55 -66.82
N LYS A 483 44.57 80.03 -67.54
CA LYS A 483 44.68 81.08 -68.56
C LYS A 483 44.14 82.39 -67.99
N PRO A 484 44.98 83.41 -67.73
CA PRO A 484 44.53 84.67 -67.18
C PRO A 484 43.61 85.38 -68.20
N GLY A 485 42.30 85.42 -67.92
CA GLY A 485 41.32 86.20 -68.68
C GLY A 485 39.95 85.56 -68.96
N GLU A 486 39.73 84.27 -68.67
CA GLU A 486 38.39 83.65 -68.81
C GLU A 486 37.61 83.67 -67.49
N PRO A 487 36.32 84.08 -67.48
CA PRO A 487 35.49 84.07 -66.27
C PRO A 487 35.18 82.64 -65.81
N PRO A 488 35.02 82.40 -64.49
CA PRO A 488 34.67 81.08 -63.97
C PRO A 488 33.31 80.63 -64.54
N LEU A 489 33.20 79.33 -64.85
CA LEU A 489 31.97 78.75 -65.40
C LEU A 489 30.81 78.80 -64.41
N ILE A 490 31.11 78.84 -63.10
CA ILE A 490 30.16 78.95 -62.01
C ILE A 490 30.62 80.03 -61.03
N GLN A 491 29.73 80.97 -60.70
CA GLN A 491 29.93 82.00 -59.68
C GLN A 491 28.90 81.84 -58.56
N ILE A 492 29.35 81.56 -57.34
CA ILE A 492 28.47 81.43 -56.16
C ILE A 492 28.08 82.83 -55.67
N GLU A 493 26.77 83.11 -55.61
CA GLU A 493 26.22 84.39 -55.15
C GLU A 493 25.87 84.35 -53.66
N SER A 494 25.30 83.24 -53.19
CA SER A 494 24.87 83.07 -51.80
C SER A 494 25.18 81.67 -51.28
N PHE A 495 25.63 81.60 -50.04
CA PHE A 495 25.90 80.36 -49.33
C PHE A 495 25.34 80.45 -47.91
N ASN A 496 24.32 79.63 -47.62
CA ASN A 496 23.67 79.56 -46.31
C ASN A 496 23.91 78.20 -45.67
N TYR A 497 24.42 78.21 -44.44
CA TYR A 497 24.70 77.02 -43.65
C TYR A 497 23.94 77.11 -42.33
N SER A 498 22.99 76.20 -42.10
CA SER A 498 22.11 76.25 -40.91
C SER A 498 21.87 74.87 -40.30
N VAL A 499 21.82 74.80 -38.96
CA VAL A 499 21.44 73.59 -38.23
C VAL A 499 19.92 73.54 -38.15
N THR A 500 19.32 72.54 -38.79
CA THR A 500 17.86 72.37 -38.85
C THR A 500 17.30 71.52 -37.72
N LYS A 501 18.08 70.54 -37.24
CA LYS A 501 17.70 69.67 -36.12
C LYS A 501 18.88 69.51 -35.16
N ARG A 502 18.58 69.46 -33.87
CA ARG A 502 19.54 69.18 -32.78
C ARG A 502 18.84 68.41 -31.65
N PRO A 503 19.54 67.53 -30.93
CA PRO A 503 19.02 66.97 -29.68
C PRO A 503 18.74 68.09 -28.67
N ASP A 504 17.59 68.01 -28.01
CA ASP A 504 17.19 68.93 -26.93
C ASP A 504 16.59 68.11 -25.78
N ILE A 505 16.36 68.73 -24.61
CA ILE A 505 15.81 68.10 -23.40
C ILE A 505 14.52 67.33 -23.71
N THR A 506 13.71 67.84 -24.64
CA THR A 506 12.44 67.25 -25.09
C THR A 506 12.59 66.23 -26.22
N LYS A 507 13.69 66.27 -26.98
CA LYS A 507 13.92 65.46 -28.18
C LYS A 507 15.35 64.88 -28.18
N LYS A 508 15.65 64.09 -27.15
CA LYS A 508 17.02 63.59 -26.88
C LYS A 508 17.56 62.62 -27.95
N LEU A 509 16.69 61.94 -28.69
CA LEU A 509 17.04 60.99 -29.76
C LEU A 509 17.18 61.65 -31.15
N GLU A 510 16.95 62.95 -31.26
CA GLU A 510 17.01 63.65 -32.55
C GLU A 510 18.45 63.91 -32.96
N LYS A 511 18.86 63.43 -34.14
CA LYS A 511 20.22 63.62 -34.64
C LYS A 511 20.43 65.03 -35.18
N TYR A 512 21.68 65.52 -35.10
CA TYR A 512 22.07 66.77 -35.72
C TYR A 512 21.89 66.69 -37.24
N GLN A 513 21.12 67.64 -37.79
CA GLN A 513 20.91 67.73 -39.24
C GLN A 513 21.25 69.15 -39.71
N VAL A 514 22.29 69.27 -40.54
CA VAL A 514 22.75 70.55 -41.08
C VAL A 514 22.35 70.66 -42.54
N LYS A 515 21.73 71.78 -42.90
CA LYS A 515 21.28 72.12 -44.24
C LYS A 515 22.16 73.19 -44.85
N VAL A 516 22.56 72.98 -46.08
CA VAL A 516 23.32 73.95 -46.89
C VAL A 516 22.48 74.34 -48.10
N GLU A 517 22.36 75.64 -48.33
CA GLU A 517 21.73 76.22 -49.52
C GLU A 517 22.78 77.04 -50.27
N VAL A 518 22.97 76.75 -51.56
CA VAL A 518 23.92 77.46 -52.42
C VAL A 518 23.16 78.01 -53.61
N GLU A 519 23.26 79.31 -53.82
CA GLU A 519 22.74 79.99 -55.02
C GLU A 519 23.93 80.43 -55.87
N PHE A 520 23.93 80.07 -57.15
CA PHE A 520 25.04 80.31 -58.05
C PHE A 520 24.57 80.57 -59.48
N ASN A 521 25.37 81.32 -60.23
CA ASN A 521 25.18 81.61 -61.64
C ASN A 521 26.09 80.70 -62.48
N ALA A 522 25.58 80.14 -63.58
CA ALA A 522 26.37 79.30 -64.48
C ALA A 522 26.34 79.85 -65.91
N MET A 523 27.51 79.91 -66.55
CA MET A 523 27.67 80.46 -67.91
C MET A 523 26.87 79.66 -68.96
N ASN A 524 26.68 78.36 -68.74
CA ASN A 524 25.84 77.52 -69.58
C ASN A 524 25.13 76.44 -68.74
N ALA A 525 24.04 75.89 -69.28
CA ALA A 525 23.25 74.87 -68.58
C ALA A 525 24.02 73.56 -68.33
N THR A 526 25.02 73.26 -69.17
CA THR A 526 25.88 72.07 -69.02
C THR A 526 26.73 72.14 -67.76
N ALA A 527 27.36 73.29 -67.48
CA ALA A 527 28.17 73.50 -66.28
C ALA A 527 27.32 73.42 -64.99
N ALA A 528 26.10 73.95 -65.01
CA ALA A 528 25.16 73.82 -63.90
C ALA A 528 24.78 72.36 -63.64
N ARG A 529 24.57 71.58 -64.70
CA ARG A 529 24.24 70.16 -64.59
C ARG A 529 25.41 69.33 -64.05
N GLU A 530 26.63 69.58 -64.51
CA GLU A 530 27.82 68.90 -63.98
C GLU A 530 28.03 69.19 -62.48
N PHE A 531 27.76 70.43 -62.04
CA PHE A 531 27.82 70.78 -60.62
C PHE A 531 26.72 70.11 -59.80
N HIS A 532 25.50 70.01 -60.34
CA HIS A 532 24.43 69.22 -59.73
C HIS A 532 24.83 67.74 -59.57
N ASP A 533 25.38 67.15 -60.62
CA ASP A 533 25.80 65.75 -60.62
C ASP A 533 26.95 65.51 -59.63
N ALA A 534 27.84 66.50 -59.42
CA ALA A 534 28.88 66.44 -58.40
C ALA A 534 28.34 66.53 -56.96
N LEU A 535 27.23 67.24 -56.73
CA LEU A 535 26.54 67.24 -55.42
C LEU A 535 25.85 65.90 -55.14
N LEU A 536 25.39 65.20 -56.17
CA LEU A 536 24.80 63.86 -56.07
C LEU A 536 25.84 62.74 -55.95
N ALA A 537 27.06 62.95 -56.46
CA ALA A 537 28.13 61.97 -56.39
C ALA A 537 28.52 61.67 -54.92
N PRO A 538 28.75 60.40 -54.55
CA PRO A 538 29.13 60.02 -53.19
C PRO A 538 30.39 60.76 -52.75
N ASN A 539 30.24 61.68 -51.79
CA ASN A 539 31.33 62.50 -51.27
C ASN A 539 31.33 62.50 -49.73
N PRO A 540 32.44 62.87 -49.08
CA PRO A 540 32.56 62.77 -47.62
C PRO A 540 31.72 63.80 -46.86
N PHE A 541 31.16 64.82 -47.53
CA PHE A 541 30.51 65.98 -46.91
C PHE A 541 28.99 65.89 -46.92
N ILE A 542 28.40 65.52 -48.06
CA ILE A 542 26.96 65.49 -48.29
C ILE A 542 26.38 64.16 -47.82
N ASP A 543 25.24 64.21 -47.15
CA ASP A 543 24.50 63.01 -46.75
C ASP A 543 23.82 62.38 -47.97
N PRO A 544 24.21 61.16 -48.41
CA PRO A 544 23.62 60.51 -49.57
C PRO A 544 22.15 60.12 -49.36
N LYS A 545 21.64 60.15 -48.12
CA LYS A 545 20.23 59.86 -47.81
C LYS A 545 19.34 61.11 -47.87
N GLY A 546 19.91 62.32 -47.94
CA GLY A 546 19.17 63.56 -47.99
C GLY A 546 18.85 63.98 -49.43
N ASP A 547 17.60 64.37 -49.69
CA ASP A 547 17.22 64.88 -51.01
C ASP A 547 17.97 66.19 -51.33
N VAL A 548 18.70 66.19 -52.45
CA VAL A 548 19.26 67.41 -53.04
C VAL A 548 18.13 68.10 -53.81
N LYS A 549 17.60 69.21 -53.28
CA LYS A 549 16.60 70.02 -54.00
C LYS A 549 17.30 70.97 -54.95
N TRP A 550 16.81 71.02 -56.19
CA TRP A 550 17.36 71.85 -57.25
C TRP A 550 16.27 72.70 -57.89
N THR A 551 16.52 74.01 -58.02
CA THR A 551 15.62 74.92 -58.75
C THR A 551 16.44 75.82 -59.67
N SER A 552 15.97 76.02 -60.90
CA SER A 552 16.60 76.91 -61.89
C SER A 552 15.66 78.06 -62.27
N ASN A 553 16.20 79.27 -62.36
CA ASN A 553 15.50 80.45 -62.87
C ASN A 553 16.44 81.24 -63.81
N LYS A 554 16.23 81.08 -65.12
CA LYS A 554 17.12 81.60 -66.19
C LYS A 554 18.56 81.11 -66.03
N ASN A 555 19.44 81.95 -65.46
CA ASN A 555 20.86 81.66 -65.25
C ASN A 555 21.23 81.50 -63.76
N LEU A 556 20.25 81.66 -62.85
CA LEU A 556 20.45 81.49 -61.41
C LEU A 556 19.95 80.10 -61.00
N TYR A 557 20.81 79.34 -60.33
CA TYR A 557 20.54 78.00 -59.84
C TYR A 557 20.64 77.98 -58.33
N LYS A 558 19.72 77.26 -57.68
CA LYS A 558 19.74 77.03 -56.24
C LYS A 558 19.78 75.54 -55.94
N ALA A 559 20.80 75.13 -55.20
CA ALA A 559 20.98 73.79 -54.70
C ALA A 559 20.77 73.77 -53.18
N THR A 560 20.08 72.76 -52.67
CA THR A 560 19.86 72.59 -51.24
C THR A 560 20.10 71.14 -50.85
N PHE A 561 21.01 70.88 -49.91
CA PHE A 561 21.39 69.54 -49.50
C PHE A 561 21.74 69.49 -48.00
N PHE A 562 21.81 68.28 -47.45
CA PHE A 562 22.16 68.05 -46.04
C PHE A 562 23.58 67.51 -45.90
N LEU A 563 24.24 67.83 -44.79
CA LEU A 563 25.56 67.32 -44.48
C LEU A 563 25.50 66.05 -43.63
N LYS A 564 26.51 65.22 -43.81
CA LYS A 564 26.65 63.95 -43.09
C LYS A 564 26.95 64.18 -41.61
N ASP A 565 26.08 63.70 -40.73
CA ASP A 565 26.32 63.68 -39.28
C ASP A 565 27.31 62.58 -38.89
N ARG A 566 28.40 62.96 -38.19
CA ARG A 566 29.43 62.05 -37.68
C ARG A 566 29.48 62.06 -36.14
N THR A 567 28.44 62.57 -35.48
CA THR A 567 28.34 62.59 -34.02
C THR A 567 28.15 61.17 -33.48
N ALA A 568 28.90 60.80 -32.44
CA ALA A 568 28.68 59.54 -31.73
C ALA A 568 27.56 59.74 -30.71
N TYR A 569 26.50 58.94 -30.85
CA TYR A 569 25.38 58.91 -29.91
C TYR A 569 25.53 57.66 -29.02
N PRO A 570 25.37 57.76 -27.69
CA PRO A 570 25.44 56.63 -26.77
C PRO A 570 24.30 55.62 -26.98
#